data_AF-A0A450SPX2-F1
#
_entry.id   AF-A0A450SPX2-F1
#
_cell.length_a   1.000
_cell.length_b   1.000
_cell.length_c   1.000
_cell.angle_alpha   90.00
_cell.angle_beta   90.00
_cell.angle_gamma   90.00
#
_symmetry.space_group_name_H-M   'P 1'
#
loop_
_entity.id
_entity.type
_entity.pdbx_description
1 polymer ?
#
loop_
_entity_poly.entity_id
_entity_poly.type
_entity_poly.pdbx_seq_one_letter_code
_entity_poly.pdbx_strand_id
1 'polypeptide(L)'
;MAKKPRIKVPGKVKAGEVFLVKSLFPHPMESGLRKDKKTGEEIPRKIIHRVEATFDGKPVFAADLHPGISANPYLAFYCRTDTSGELSITWIEDGGKKTTLGKKVEVSAA
;
A
#
# COMPACT_ATOMS: atom_id res chain seq x y z
N MET A 1 -0.38 4.24 20.56
CA MET A 1 -1.43 3.79 19.62
C MET A 1 -0.79 3.53 18.26
N ALA A 2 -0.97 2.35 17.66
CA ALA A 2 -0.48 2.10 16.30
C ALA A 2 -1.18 3.05 15.33
N LYS A 3 -0.43 3.72 14.45
CA LYS A 3 -1.01 4.60 13.42
C LYS A 3 -1.93 3.76 12.52
N LYS A 4 -3.04 4.33 12.04
CA LYS A 4 -3.93 3.67 11.09
C LYS A 4 -3.31 3.73 9.68
N PRO A 5 -3.48 2.69 8.83
CA PRO A 5 -3.11 2.77 7.42
C PRO A 5 -3.88 3.88 6.68
N ARG A 6 -3.30 4.43 5.63
CA ARG A 6 -3.83 5.60 4.92
C ARG A 6 -3.69 5.47 3.42
N ILE A 7 -4.72 5.91 2.70
CA ILE A 7 -4.69 6.18 1.25
C ILE A 7 -5.03 7.67 1.07
N LYS A 8 -4.27 8.34 0.22
CA LYS A 8 -4.56 9.70 -0.26
C LYS A 8 -4.63 9.68 -1.78
N VAL A 9 -5.77 10.11 -2.29
CA VAL A 9 -6.08 10.37 -3.71
C VAL A 9 -6.74 11.74 -3.80
N PRO A 10 -6.75 12.40 -4.96
CA PRO A 10 -7.63 13.55 -5.17
C PRO A 10 -9.09 13.15 -4.95
N GLY A 11 -9.91 14.04 -4.39
CA GLY A 11 -11.35 13.77 -4.22
C GLY A 11 -12.09 13.73 -5.55
N LYS A 12 -11.62 14.51 -6.53
CA LYS A 12 -12.20 14.62 -7.87
C LYS A 12 -11.08 14.75 -8.91
N VAL A 13 -11.25 14.12 -10.06
CA VAL A 13 -10.35 14.20 -11.24
C VAL A 13 -11.18 14.37 -12.52
N LYS A 14 -10.58 14.82 -13.62
CA LYS A 14 -11.22 14.80 -14.94
C LYS A 14 -11.10 13.42 -15.59
N ALA A 15 -12.02 13.10 -16.49
CA ALA A 15 -11.91 11.88 -17.29
C ALA A 15 -10.58 11.85 -18.06
N GLY A 16 -9.84 10.75 -17.94
CA GLY A 16 -8.53 10.57 -18.56
C GLY A 16 -7.38 11.32 -17.86
N GLU A 17 -7.63 12.04 -16.77
CA GLU A 17 -6.58 12.72 -16.00
C GLU A 17 -5.72 11.70 -15.25
N VAL A 18 -4.41 11.88 -15.31
CA VAL A 18 -3.45 11.11 -14.52
C VAL A 18 -3.34 11.73 -13.14
N PHE A 19 -3.61 10.94 -12.10
CA PHE A 19 -3.56 11.38 -10.72
C PHE A 19 -2.63 10.53 -9.86
N LEU A 20 -2.09 11.15 -8.81
CA LEU A 20 -1.16 10.51 -7.88
C LEU A 20 -1.92 9.83 -6.73
N VAL A 21 -1.71 8.52 -6.61
CA VAL A 21 -2.11 7.73 -5.45
C VAL A 21 -0.95 7.70 -4.47
N LYS A 22 -1.23 7.94 -3.18
CA LYS A 22 -0.26 7.78 -2.09
C LYS A 22 -0.83 6.83 -1.05
N SER A 23 -0.06 5.83 -0.65
CA SER A 23 -0.46 4.89 0.39
C SER A 23 0.65 4.73 1.43
N LEU A 24 0.26 4.65 2.71
CA LEU A 24 1.16 4.47 3.84
C LEU A 24 0.58 3.41 4.77
N PHE A 25 1.38 2.40 5.10
CA PHE A 25 0.95 1.28 5.94
C PHE A 25 1.85 1.16 7.18
N PRO A 26 1.33 1.41 8.39
CA PRO A 26 2.11 1.30 9.62
C PRO A 26 2.51 -0.16 9.91
N HIS A 27 3.79 -0.46 9.76
CA HIS A 27 4.35 -1.80 9.92
C HIS A 27 5.87 -1.70 10.20
N PRO A 28 6.45 -2.52 11.11
CA PRO A 28 7.86 -2.43 11.48
C PRO A 28 8.82 -2.82 10.35
N MET A 29 8.39 -3.65 9.40
CA MET A 29 9.25 -4.20 8.33
C MET A 29 10.51 -4.87 8.89
N GLU A 30 10.33 -5.85 9.78
CA GLU A 30 11.46 -6.59 10.36
C GLU A 30 12.18 -7.37 9.26
N SER A 31 13.44 -7.02 8.99
CA SER A 31 14.16 -7.45 7.79
C SER A 31 14.67 -8.89 7.88
N GLY A 32 14.78 -9.43 9.10
CA GLY A 32 15.49 -10.68 9.36
C GLY A 32 16.93 -10.48 9.81
N LEU A 33 17.49 -9.27 9.66
CA LEU A 33 18.92 -9.01 9.89
C LEU A 33 19.23 -8.48 11.30
N ARG A 34 18.20 -8.08 12.05
CA ARG A 34 18.37 -7.56 13.41
C ARG A 34 18.55 -8.72 14.38
N LYS A 35 19.49 -8.58 15.30
CA LYS A 35 19.69 -9.54 16.39
C LYS A 35 18.93 -9.13 17.66
N ASP A 36 18.40 -10.11 18.38
CA ASP A 36 17.86 -9.91 19.71
C ASP A 36 18.99 -9.59 20.70
N LYS A 37 18.81 -8.57 21.52
CA LYS A 37 19.86 -8.09 22.43
C LYS A 37 20.11 -9.02 23.61
N LYS A 38 19.14 -9.87 23.97
CA LYS A 38 19.24 -10.79 25.11
C LYS A 38 19.76 -12.15 24.67
N THR A 39 19.28 -12.68 23.54
CA THR A 39 19.67 -14.02 23.06
C THR A 39 20.81 -14.00 22.04
N GLY A 40 21.02 -12.88 21.34
CA GLY A 40 22.00 -12.77 20.26
C GLY A 40 21.56 -13.41 18.93
N GLU A 41 20.37 -14.01 18.90
CA GLU A 41 19.81 -14.69 17.72
C GLU A 41 19.21 -13.69 16.73
N GLU A 42 19.11 -14.08 15.45
CA GLU A 42 18.43 -13.30 14.43
C GLU A 42 16.92 -13.28 14.65
N ILE A 43 16.32 -12.11 14.49
CA ILE A 43 14.88 -11.93 14.64
C ILE A 43 14.25 -12.29 13.30
N PRO A 44 13.29 -13.23 13.27
CA PRO A 44 12.70 -13.67 12.02
C PRO A 44 12.13 -12.51 11.20
N ARG A 45 12.35 -12.57 9.89
CA ARG A 45 11.78 -11.64 8.93
C ARG A 45 10.26 -11.58 9.09
N LYS A 46 9.73 -10.37 9.11
CA LYS A 46 8.31 -10.08 9.08
C LYS A 46 8.08 -8.74 8.40
N ILE A 47 7.78 -8.79 7.10
CA ILE A 47 7.53 -7.61 6.27
C ILE A 47 6.14 -7.67 5.63
N ILE A 48 5.67 -6.53 5.13
CA ILE A 48 4.72 -6.53 4.02
C ILE A 48 5.51 -6.96 2.79
N HIS A 49 5.14 -8.08 2.16
CA HIS A 49 5.86 -8.63 1.01
C HIS A 49 5.15 -8.38 -0.32
N ARG A 50 3.85 -8.05 -0.30
CA ARG A 50 3.06 -7.80 -1.52
C ARG A 50 2.07 -6.68 -1.30
N VAL A 51 1.96 -5.80 -2.29
CA VAL A 51 0.93 -4.76 -2.36
C VAL A 51 0.23 -4.84 -3.70
N GLU A 52 -1.11 -4.80 -3.67
CA GLU A 52 -1.96 -4.89 -4.85
C GLU A 52 -2.98 -3.76 -4.81
N ALA A 53 -3.11 -3.02 -5.91
CA ALA A 53 -4.15 -2.01 -6.06
C ALA A 53 -5.08 -2.37 -7.22
N THR A 54 -6.37 -2.21 -6.99
CA THR A 54 -7.42 -2.38 -7.99
C THR A 54 -8.28 -1.12 -8.07
N PHE A 55 -8.85 -0.85 -9.24
CA PHE A 55 -9.88 0.15 -9.44
C PHE A 55 -11.13 -0.57 -9.96
N ASP A 56 -12.23 -0.51 -9.21
CA ASP A 56 -13.46 -1.28 -9.47
C ASP A 56 -13.17 -2.77 -9.77
N GLY A 57 -12.27 -3.37 -8.98
CA GLY A 57 -11.85 -4.78 -9.12
C GLY A 57 -10.83 -5.06 -10.22
N LYS A 58 -10.51 -4.10 -11.09
CA LYS A 58 -9.49 -4.26 -12.13
C LYS A 58 -8.09 -3.92 -11.59
N PRO A 59 -7.06 -4.76 -11.76
CA PRO A 59 -5.71 -4.45 -11.31
C PRO A 59 -5.15 -3.19 -11.98
N VAL A 60 -4.61 -2.27 -11.17
CA VAL A 60 -3.96 -1.03 -11.64
C VAL A 60 -2.51 -0.88 -11.20
N PHE A 61 -2.13 -1.56 -10.12
CA PHE A 61 -0.75 -1.57 -9.63
C PHE A 61 -0.50 -2.84 -8.82
N ALA A 62 0.71 -3.37 -8.90
CA ALA A 62 1.19 -4.39 -7.97
C ALA A 62 2.69 -4.25 -7.74
N ALA A 63 3.13 -4.59 -6.54
CA ALA A 63 4.55 -4.58 -6.18
C ALA A 63 4.89 -5.70 -5.20
N ASP A 64 6.02 -6.34 -5.44
CA ASP A 64 6.68 -7.21 -4.48
C ASP A 64 7.67 -6.38 -3.67
N LEU A 65 7.55 -6.45 -2.35
CA LEU A 65 8.39 -5.72 -1.42
C LEU A 65 9.37 -6.68 -0.77
N HIS A 66 10.59 -6.18 -0.55
CA HIS A 66 11.70 -6.94 0.02
C HIS A 66 12.24 -6.24 1.28
N PRO A 67 13.10 -6.91 2.08
CA PRO A 67 13.61 -6.39 3.35
C PRO A 67 14.34 -5.04 3.30
N GLY A 68 14.69 -4.53 2.11
CA GLY A 68 15.26 -3.19 1.93
C GLY A 68 14.25 -2.04 2.05
N ILE A 69 12.95 -2.34 2.16
CA ILE A 69 11.91 -1.31 2.34
C ILE A 69 11.82 -0.90 3.81
N SER A 70 11.89 0.40 4.05
CA SER A 70 11.81 1.00 5.39
C SER A 70 10.51 0.69 6.13
N ALA A 71 10.58 0.75 7.47
CA ALA A 71 9.42 0.73 8.34
C ALA A 71 8.39 1.80 7.95
N ASN A 72 7.11 1.48 8.13
CA ASN A 72 5.96 2.25 7.66
C ASN A 72 6.00 2.46 6.13
N PRO A 73 6.00 1.38 5.33
CA PRO A 73 6.15 1.47 3.89
C PRO A 73 5.19 2.48 3.27
N TYR A 74 5.77 3.34 2.45
CA TYR A 74 5.08 4.35 1.66
C TYR A 74 5.24 4.01 0.19
N LEU A 75 4.12 3.96 -0.54
CA LEU A 75 4.09 3.75 -1.98
C LEU A 75 3.33 4.90 -2.65
N ALA A 76 3.87 5.36 -3.77
CA ALA A 76 3.22 6.35 -4.61
C ALA A 76 3.31 5.91 -6.06
N PHE A 77 2.17 5.95 -6.75
CA PHE A 77 2.06 5.57 -8.15
C PHE A 77 0.97 6.39 -8.82
N TYR A 78 1.05 6.50 -10.14
CA TYR A 78 0.06 7.20 -10.94
C TYR A 78 -1.04 6.25 -11.41
N CYS A 79 -2.26 6.75 -11.45
CA CYS A 79 -3.43 6.05 -11.97
C CYS A 79 -4.19 6.98 -12.92
N ARG A 80 -4.99 6.40 -13.81
CA ARG A 80 -5.89 7.12 -14.72
C ARG A 80 -7.19 6.35 -14.84
N THR A 81 -8.32 7.06 -14.87
CA THR A 81 -9.65 6.48 -15.10
C THR A 81 -10.52 7.47 -15.87
N ASP A 82 -11.47 6.95 -16.64
CA ASP A 82 -12.49 7.75 -17.34
C ASP A 82 -13.82 7.78 -16.56
N THR A 83 -13.96 6.94 -15.54
CA THR A 83 -15.20 6.79 -14.76
C THR A 83 -14.93 6.87 -13.25
N SER A 84 -15.89 7.43 -12.52
CA SER A 84 -15.91 7.37 -11.05
C SER A 84 -15.91 5.93 -10.58
N GLY A 85 -15.23 5.66 -9.46
CA GLY A 85 -15.11 4.30 -8.93
C GLY A 85 -14.38 4.25 -7.60
N GLU A 86 -14.04 3.04 -7.16
CA GLU A 86 -13.30 2.79 -5.94
C GLU A 86 -11.92 2.21 -6.20
N LEU A 87 -10.90 2.92 -5.71
CA LEU A 87 -9.54 2.42 -5.59
C LEU A 87 -9.41 1.60 -4.30
N SER A 88 -9.08 0.32 -4.42
CA SER A 88 -8.78 -0.57 -3.30
C SER A 88 -7.30 -0.94 -3.29
N ILE A 89 -6.62 -0.82 -2.15
CA ILE A 89 -5.23 -1.25 -1.96
C ILE A 89 -5.15 -2.30 -0.85
N THR A 90 -4.58 -3.46 -1.17
CA THR A 90 -4.38 -4.59 -0.27
C THR A 90 -2.89 -4.73 0.06
N TRP A 91 -2.57 -4.76 1.36
CA TRP A 91 -1.24 -4.99 1.91
C TRP A 91 -1.18 -6.39 2.50
N ILE A 92 -0.19 -7.20 2.09
CA ILE A 92 -0.04 -8.61 2.48
C ILE A 92 1.29 -8.79 3.22
N GLU A 93 1.20 -9.31 4.44
CA GLU A 93 2.33 -9.54 5.35
C GLU A 93 2.80 -11.00 5.33
N ASP A 94 4.06 -11.26 5.65
CA ASP A 94 4.65 -12.60 5.70
C ASP A 94 3.87 -13.56 6.63
N GLY A 95 3.22 -13.02 7.68
CA GLY A 95 2.35 -13.80 8.58
C GLY A 95 0.98 -14.18 7.98
N GLY A 96 0.74 -13.93 6.69
CA GLY A 96 -0.52 -14.19 5.98
C GLY A 96 -1.61 -13.14 6.19
N LYS A 97 -1.38 -12.15 7.05
CA LYS A 97 -2.34 -11.08 7.31
C LYS A 97 -2.51 -10.21 6.05
N LYS A 98 -3.76 -10.01 5.66
CA LYS A 98 -4.17 -9.10 4.57
C LYS A 98 -4.96 -7.94 5.13
N THR A 99 -4.63 -6.73 4.69
CA THR A 99 -5.39 -5.51 5.04
C THR A 99 -5.72 -4.74 3.78
N THR A 100 -7.01 -4.53 3.54
CA THR A 100 -7.50 -3.76 2.39
C THR A 100 -8.03 -2.40 2.84
N LEU A 101 -7.71 -1.36 2.09
CA LEU A 101 -8.25 0.00 2.25
C LEU A 101 -8.86 0.46 0.94
N GLY A 102 -10.04 1.09 1.01
CA GLY A 102 -10.75 1.64 -0.13
C GLY A 102 -10.81 3.18 -0.11
N LYS A 103 -10.74 3.80 -1.30
CA LYS A 103 -11.11 5.20 -1.51
C LYS A 103 -11.83 5.42 -2.82
N LYS A 104 -12.97 6.11 -2.72
CA LYS A 104 -13.72 6.62 -3.86
C LYS A 104 -12.93 7.73 -4.56
N VAL A 105 -12.96 7.69 -5.89
CA VAL A 105 -12.45 8.72 -6.79
C VAL A 105 -13.62 9.15 -7.67
N GLU A 106 -13.98 10.42 -7.62
CA GLU A 106 -15.02 10.99 -8.48
C GLU A 106 -14.40 11.53 -9.76
N VAL A 107 -15.02 11.22 -10.90
CA VAL A 107 -14.63 11.73 -12.21
C VAL A 107 -15.68 12.73 -12.69
N SER A 108 -15.25 13.95 -13.05
CA SER A 108 -16.08 14.87 -13.84
C SER A 108 -15.81 14.72 -15.33
N ALA A 109 -16.84 15.05 -16.14
CA ALA A 109 -16.66 15.36 -17.55
C ALA A 109 -15.56 16.42 -17.72
N ALA A 110 -14.79 16.28 -18.81
CA ALA A 110 -13.61 17.08 -19.10
C ALA A 110 -13.90 18.58 -19.25
#